data_AF-A0A2K4JW31-F1
#
_entry.id   AF-A0A2K4JW31-F1
#
_cell.length_a   1.000
_cell.length_b   1.000
_cell.length_c   1.000
_cell.angle_alpha   90.00
_cell.angle_beta   90.00
_cell.angle_gamma   90.00
#
_symmetry.space_group_name_H-M   'P 1'
#
loop_
_entity.id
_entity.type
_entity.pdbx_description
1 polymer ?
#
loop_
_entity_poly.entity_id
_entity_poly.type
_entity_poly.pdbx_seq_one_letter_code
_entity_poly.pdbx_strand_id
1 'polypeptide(L)'
;AIQALAGVLGGTQSLHTNSLDEAWALPTEFAATIALRTQQIIAHETGVTNTVDPLGGSYFVEALTNEVENGAWDYIRRIDAMGGMVNAIEKS
;
A
#
# COMPACT_ATOMS: atom_id res chain seq x y z
N ALA A 1 -2.19 1.10 -12.18
CA ALA A 1 -2.53 -0.34 -12.20
C ALA A 1 -1.68 -1.17 -11.24
N ILE A 2 -0.35 -1.24 -11.39
CA ILE A 2 0.51 -2.11 -10.55
C ILE A 2 0.39 -1.80 -9.05
N GLN A 3 0.40 -0.52 -8.66
CA GLN A 3 0.23 -0.12 -7.25
C GLN A 3 -1.15 -0.52 -6.69
N ALA A 4 -2.22 -0.40 -7.50
CA ALA A 4 -3.55 -0.82 -7.09
C ALA A 4 -3.61 -2.34 -6.86
N LEU A 5 -2.97 -3.12 -7.73
CA LEU A 5 -2.84 -4.55 -7.54
C LEU A 5 -2.02 -4.89 -6.28
N ALA A 6 -0.92 -4.18 -6.03
CA ALA A 6 -0.13 -4.35 -4.81
C ALA A 6 -0.96 -4.07 -3.54
N GLY A 7 -1.81 -3.03 -3.55
CA GLY A 7 -2.73 -2.74 -2.45
C GLY A 7 -3.76 -3.86 -2.22
N VAL A 8 -4.29 -4.45 -3.29
CA VAL A 8 -5.22 -5.60 -3.21
C VAL A 8 -4.51 -6.85 -2.67
N LEU A 9 -3.32 -7.17 -3.18
CA LEU A 9 -2.53 -8.31 -2.72
C LEU A 9 -2.06 -8.14 -1.27
N GLY A 10 -1.82 -6.90 -0.82
CA GLY A 10 -1.54 -6.58 0.57
C GLY A 10 -2.76 -6.59 1.49
N GLY A 11 -3.96 -6.90 0.97
CA GLY A 11 -5.17 -7.06 1.78
C GLY A 11 -5.77 -5.75 2.30
N THR A 12 -5.66 -4.64 1.55
CA THR A 12 -6.27 -3.37 1.95
C THR A 12 -7.80 -3.42 2.04
N GLN A 13 -8.38 -2.68 2.99
CA GLN A 13 -9.84 -2.58 3.17
C GLN A 13 -10.47 -1.46 2.34
N SER A 14 -9.67 -0.47 1.95
CA SER A 14 -10.08 0.64 1.08
C SER A 14 -8.93 1.01 0.15
N LEU A 15 -9.27 1.40 -1.07
CA LEU A 15 -8.27 1.75 -2.07
C LEU A 15 -8.73 2.98 -2.86
N HIS A 16 -7.88 3.99 -2.89
CA HIS A 16 -7.98 5.07 -3.85
C HIS A 16 -6.94 4.84 -4.96
N THR A 17 -7.39 4.91 -6.22
CA THR A 17 -6.48 4.88 -7.36
C THR A 17 -6.39 6.29 -7.91
N ASN A 18 -5.19 6.86 -7.91
CA ASN A 18 -4.95 8.19 -8.44
C ASN A 18 -5.30 8.27 -9.92
N SER A 19 -5.76 9.46 -10.34
CA SER A 19 -6.09 9.74 -11.74
C SER A 19 -4.84 10.12 -12.53
N LEU A 20 -4.84 9.85 -13.84
CA LEU A 20 -3.64 10.06 -14.69
C LEU A 20 -3.18 11.52 -14.77
N ASP A 21 -4.09 12.47 -14.55
CA ASP A 21 -3.90 13.91 -14.64
C ASP A 21 -3.74 14.59 -13.27
N GLU A 22 -3.72 13.82 -12.18
CA GLU A 22 -3.73 14.33 -10.80
C GLU A 22 -2.47 15.16 -10.45
N ALA A 23 -1.34 14.88 -11.12
CA ALA A 23 -0.12 15.68 -10.96
C ALA A 23 -0.21 17.08 -11.62
N TRP A 24 -1.21 17.33 -12.47
CA TRP A 24 -1.34 18.53 -13.29
C TRP A 24 -2.53 19.39 -12.88
N ALA A 25 -3.66 18.79 -12.53
CA ALA A 25 -4.87 19.47 -12.11
C ALA A 25 -5.80 18.53 -11.32
N LEU A 26 -6.96 19.05 -10.89
CA LEU A 26 -8.04 18.19 -10.41
C LEU A 26 -8.46 17.20 -11.50
N PRO A 27 -8.84 15.96 -11.14
CA PRO A 27 -9.12 14.92 -12.11
C PRO A 27 -10.24 15.29 -13.07
N THR A 28 -10.01 15.06 -14.37
CA THR A 28 -11.09 15.04 -15.35
C THR A 28 -11.98 13.82 -15.16
N GLU A 29 -13.24 13.89 -15.60
CA GLU A 29 -14.18 12.76 -15.53
C GLU A 29 -13.64 11.51 -16.24
N PHE A 30 -12.95 11.70 -17.36
CA PHE A 30 -12.29 10.63 -18.09
C PHE A 30 -11.19 9.97 -17.24
N ALA A 31 -10.29 10.77 -16.65
CA ALA A 31 -9.20 10.24 -15.84
C ALA A 31 -9.70 9.54 -14.57
N ALA A 32 -10.71 10.10 -13.91
CA ALA A 32 -11.39 9.48 -12.77
C ALA A 32 -12.05 8.14 -13.16
N THR A 33 -12.63 8.06 -14.36
CA THR A 33 -13.23 6.83 -14.87
C THR A 33 -12.17 5.75 -15.08
N ILE A 34 -11.00 6.09 -15.63
CA ILE A 34 -9.88 5.14 -15.80
C ILE A 34 -9.39 4.62 -14.44
N ALA A 35 -9.26 5.50 -13.45
CA ALA A 35 -8.88 5.12 -12.09
C ALA A 35 -9.89 4.11 -11.47
N LEU A 36 -11.19 4.37 -11.61
CA LEU A 36 -12.25 3.47 -11.14
C LEU A 36 -12.25 2.12 -11.87
N ARG A 37 -12.15 2.14 -13.20
CA ARG A 37 -12.14 0.92 -14.04
C ARG A 37 -10.93 0.05 -13.73
N THR A 38 -9.79 0.65 -13.41
CA THR A 38 -8.60 -0.10 -12.96
C THR A 38 -8.90 -0.96 -11.74
N GLN A 39 -9.61 -0.43 -10.74
CA GLN A 39 -9.99 -1.22 -9.56
C GLN A 39 -10.99 -2.32 -9.92
N GLN A 40 -11.98 -2.02 -10.76
CA GLN A 40 -13.01 -2.99 -11.17
C GLN A 40 -12.44 -4.16 -11.95
N ILE A 41 -11.50 -3.91 -12.88
CA ILE A 41 -10.80 -4.98 -13.61
C ILE A 41 -10.02 -5.86 -12.64
N ILE A 42 -9.27 -5.26 -11.70
CA ILE A 42 -8.53 -6.04 -10.69
C ILE A 42 -9.51 -6.89 -9.86
N ALA A 43 -10.59 -6.30 -9.38
CA ALA A 43 -11.54 -6.96 -8.49
C ALA A 43 -12.34 -8.10 -9.16
N HIS A 44 -12.72 -7.93 -10.44
CA HIS A 44 -13.71 -8.79 -11.09
C HIS A 44 -13.15 -9.64 -12.23
N GLU A 45 -12.01 -9.28 -12.81
CA GLU A 45 -11.51 -9.94 -14.04
C GLU A 45 -10.18 -10.67 -13.82
N THR A 46 -9.34 -10.24 -12.88
CA THR A 46 -8.01 -10.85 -12.69
C THR A 46 -8.01 -12.14 -11.87
N GLY A 47 -9.06 -12.39 -11.08
CA GLY A 47 -9.17 -13.55 -10.19
C GLY A 47 -8.32 -13.47 -8.92
N VAL A 48 -7.59 -12.39 -8.68
CA VAL A 48 -6.73 -12.23 -7.48
C VAL A 48 -7.52 -12.18 -6.17
N THR A 49 -8.82 -11.91 -6.24
CA THR A 49 -9.75 -11.89 -5.12
C THR A 49 -10.28 -13.28 -4.74
N ASN A 50 -9.98 -14.32 -5.53
CA ASN A 50 -10.49 -15.67 -5.31
C ASN A 50 -9.77 -16.44 -4.19
N THR A 51 -8.60 -15.95 -3.76
CA THR A 51 -7.78 -16.58 -2.71
C THR A 51 -7.37 -15.52 -1.70
N VAL A 52 -7.52 -15.82 -0.41
CA VAL A 52 -7.00 -14.96 0.67
C VAL A 52 -5.49 -15.11 0.73
N ASP A 53 -4.79 -13.98 0.78
CA ASP A 53 -3.33 -13.89 0.80
C ASP A 53 -2.64 -14.79 -0.26
N PRO A 54 -2.83 -14.49 -1.56
CA PRO A 54 -2.28 -15.31 -2.64
C PRO A 54 -0.74 -15.26 -2.72
N LEU A 55 -0.10 -14.35 -1.98
CA LEU A 55 1.36 -14.26 -1.89
C LEU A 55 1.94 -15.00 -0.69
N GLY A 56 1.09 -15.46 0.24
CA GLY A 56 1.49 -16.25 1.40
C GLY A 56 2.31 -17.47 1.01
N GLY A 57 3.44 -17.68 1.68
CA GLY A 57 4.39 -18.75 1.40
C GLY A 57 5.38 -18.47 0.26
N SER A 58 5.28 -17.32 -0.42
CA SER A 58 6.32 -16.88 -1.36
C SER A 58 7.63 -16.59 -0.61
N TYR A 59 8.69 -17.37 -0.86
CA TYR A 59 9.98 -17.18 -0.18
C TYR A 59 10.50 -15.73 -0.24
N PHE A 60 10.32 -15.05 -1.37
CA PHE A 60 10.76 -13.66 -1.53
C PHE A 60 9.89 -12.69 -0.71
N VAL A 61 8.56 -12.81 -0.81
CA VAL A 61 7.65 -11.89 -0.11
C VAL A 61 7.74 -12.10 1.40
N GLU A 62 7.82 -13.34 1.86
CA GLU A 62 8.00 -13.67 3.29
C GLU A 62 9.32 -13.12 3.84
N ALA A 63 10.42 -13.28 3.10
CA ALA A 63 11.70 -12.71 3.51
C ALA A 63 11.65 -11.17 3.57
N LEU A 64 11.04 -10.53 2.58
CA LEU A 64 10.87 -9.08 2.54
C LEU A 64 9.95 -8.57 3.65
N THR A 65 8.86 -9.28 3.96
CA THR A 65 7.95 -8.96 5.07
C THR A 65 8.72 -8.93 6.40
N ASN A 66 9.53 -9.96 6.67
CA ASN A 66 10.36 -10.02 7.87
C ASN A 66 11.41 -8.88 7.92
N GLU A 67 12.01 -8.53 6.79
CA GLU A 67 12.98 -7.42 6.72
C GLU A 67 12.31 -6.07 7.08
N VAL A 68 11.15 -5.78 6.47
CA VAL A 68 10.39 -4.55 6.74
C VAL A 68 9.90 -4.49 8.19
N GLU A 69 9.40 -5.61 8.73
CA GLU A 69 8.97 -5.70 10.14
C GLU A 69 10.12 -5.38 11.10
N ASN A 70 11.29 -6.02 10.90
CA ASN A 70 12.46 -5.78 11.74
C ASN A 70 12.91 -4.31 11.68
N GLY A 71 12.97 -3.72 10.48
CA GLY A 71 13.29 -2.31 10.30
C GLY A 71 12.29 -1.38 11.00
N ALA A 72 10.98 -1.67 10.90
CA ALA A 72 9.95 -0.90 11.59
C ALA A 72 10.12 -0.96 13.12
N TRP A 73 10.38 -2.14 13.68
CA TRP A 73 10.62 -2.31 15.11
C TRP A 73 11.88 -1.59 15.61
N ASP A 74 12.94 -1.53 14.80
CA ASP A 74 14.14 -0.76 15.12
C ASP A 74 13.82 0.73 15.23
N TYR A 75 13.02 1.28 14.29
CA TYR A 75 12.59 2.68 14.36
C TYR A 75 11.71 2.95 15.58
N ILE A 76 10.72 2.09 15.86
CA ILE A 76 9.84 2.23 17.03
C ILE A 76 10.65 2.26 18.32
N ARG A 77 11.57 1.30 18.51
CA ARG A 77 12.44 1.25 19.70
C ARG A 77 13.32 2.48 19.85
N ARG A 78 13.83 3.04 18.74
CA ARG A 78 14.59 4.30 18.76
C ARG A 78 13.72 5.48 19.22
N ILE A 79 12.50 5.59 18.69
CA ILE A 79 11.54 6.63 19.08
C ILE A 79 11.18 6.51 20.57
N ASP A 80 10.92 5.31 21.05
CA ASP A 80 10.62 5.06 22.46
C ASP A 80 11.79 5.45 23.37
N ALA A 81 13.03 5.12 22.99
CA ALA A 81 14.24 5.52 23.72
C ALA A 81 14.45 7.05 23.76
N MET A 82 13.91 7.80 22.79
CA MET A 82 13.93 9.27 22.78
C MET A 82 12.88 9.89 23.73
N GLY A 83 12.02 9.06 24.34
CA GLY A 83 10.90 9.47 25.19
C GLY A 83 9.55 9.47 24.46
N GLY A 84 9.42 8.72 23.37
CA GLY A 84 8.20 8.64 22.56
C GLY A 84 8.14 9.67 21.41
N MET A 85 7.10 9.54 20.58
CA MET A 85 6.97 10.24 19.29
C MET A 85 7.06 11.77 19.39
N VAL A 86 6.40 12.38 20.37
CA VAL A 86 6.38 13.85 20.54
C VAL A 86 7.79 14.37 20.81
N ASN A 87 8.49 13.77 21.77
CA ASN A 87 9.86 14.13 22.11
C ASN A 87 10.84 13.87 20.96
N ALA A 88 10.58 12.86 20.13
CA ALA A 88 11.40 12.58 18.96
C ALA A 88 11.27 13.68 17.88
N ILE A 89 10.06 14.20 17.66
CA ILE A 89 9.81 15.29 16.70
C ILE A 89 10.45 16.60 17.18
N GLU A 90 10.34 16.93 18.47
CA GLU A 90 10.92 18.17 19.02
C GLU A 90 12.46 18.20 18.99
N LYS A 91 13.10 17.03 18.94
CA LYS A 91 14.56 16.86 18.85
C LYS A 91 15.09 16.64 17.42
N SER A 92 14.20 16.58 16.42
CA SER A 92 14.55 16.34 15.01
C SER A 92 15.01 17.61 14.28
#